data_AF-A0A5C3DNF6-F1
#
_entry.id   AF-A0A5C3DNF6-F1
#
_cell.length_a   1.000
_cell.length_b   1.000
_cell.length_c   1.000
_cell.angle_alpha   90.00
_cell.angle_beta   90.00
_cell.angle_gamma   90.00
#
_symmetry.space_group_name_H-M   'P 1'
#
loop_
_entity.id
_entity.type
_entity.pdbx_description
1 polymer ?
#
loop_
_entity_poly.entity_id
_entity_poly.type
_entity_poly.pdbx_seq_one_letter_code
_entity_poly.pdbx_strand_id
1 'polypeptide(L)'
;MSLLRITMRQPLAAAGRTFSISAAPGFASAASAANTSVGPWADRPATQRLNRYLVVAEDYSDSGANARRFEVRERHLEQAQNGKRAGRIELGGALLKRDFKDIDQELGPGPHMAGSVMVVLGESIEDVRERVMKDEYVQGNVWDVEKLKIFPFLQAPLVSAAADAEAAVESGAEANARVGQDSNATLGQLRQDLAAGKGPKMVTLGALRRMHQSVYRSDK
;
A
#
# COMPACT_ATOMS: atom_id res chain seq x y z
N MET A 1 -68.77 -44.81 -31.15
CA MET A 1 -69.00 -45.82 -30.09
C MET A 1 -69.01 -45.12 -28.75
N SER A 2 -70.00 -45.47 -27.92
CA SER A 2 -70.19 -45.25 -26.47
C SER A 2 -69.72 -43.94 -25.82
N LEU A 3 -70.59 -43.05 -25.32
CA LEU A 3 -71.55 -43.15 -24.18
C LEU A 3 -70.91 -43.01 -22.78
N LEU A 4 -71.70 -42.39 -21.89
CA LEU A 4 -71.54 -42.09 -20.45
C LEU A 4 -70.82 -40.76 -20.15
N ARG A 5 -71.46 -39.62 -19.84
CA ARG A 5 -72.68 -39.25 -19.07
C ARG A 5 -72.59 -39.47 -17.55
N ILE A 6 -72.79 -38.35 -16.81
CA ILE A 6 -73.42 -38.19 -15.47
C ILE A 6 -72.43 -38.36 -14.28
N THR A 7 -72.37 -37.57 -13.19
CA THR A 7 -73.32 -36.74 -12.37
C THR A 7 -72.52 -35.65 -11.61
N MET A 8 -72.95 -34.38 -11.56
CA MET A 8 -73.77 -33.73 -10.50
C MET A 8 -73.11 -33.58 -9.10
N ARG A 9 -72.84 -32.33 -8.69
CA ARG A 9 -73.19 -31.80 -7.35
C ARG A 9 -72.99 -30.27 -7.24
N GLN A 10 -73.95 -29.66 -6.55
CA GLN A 10 -74.18 -28.23 -6.30
C GLN A 10 -73.28 -27.65 -5.18
N PRO A 11 -73.31 -26.31 -4.95
CA PRO A 11 -72.27 -25.55 -4.27
C PRO A 11 -72.44 -25.52 -2.74
N LEU A 12 -71.33 -25.27 -2.05
CA LEU A 12 -71.32 -24.86 -0.64
C LEU A 12 -70.52 -23.56 -0.52
N ALA A 13 -71.23 -22.52 -0.10
CA ALA A 13 -70.67 -21.26 0.36
C ALA A 13 -69.99 -21.45 1.72
N ALA A 14 -68.84 -20.80 1.96
CA ALA A 14 -68.46 -20.40 3.31
C ALA A 14 -67.34 -19.33 3.29
N ALA A 15 -67.70 -18.17 3.83
CA ALA A 15 -66.94 -17.37 4.78
C ALA A 15 -65.52 -16.90 4.41
N GLY A 16 -65.43 -15.59 4.18
CA GLY A 16 -64.18 -14.85 4.18
C GLY A 16 -63.45 -14.92 5.53
N ARG A 17 -62.13 -14.99 5.45
CA ARG A 17 -61.20 -14.59 6.50
C ARG A 17 -60.03 -13.88 5.84
N THR A 18 -60.01 -12.57 6.00
CA THR A 18 -58.83 -11.74 5.70
C THR A 18 -57.73 -12.11 6.68
N PHE A 19 -56.66 -12.74 6.19
CA PHE A 19 -55.43 -12.87 6.97
C PHE A 19 -54.55 -11.66 6.69
N SER A 20 -54.40 -10.80 7.70
CA SER A 20 -53.37 -9.77 7.74
C SER A 20 -51.99 -10.41 7.71
N ILE A 21 -51.21 -10.08 6.68
CA ILE A 21 -49.81 -10.46 6.58
C ILE A 21 -49.02 -9.46 7.42
N SER A 22 -48.66 -9.84 8.66
CA SER A 22 -47.68 -9.08 9.43
C SER A 22 -46.30 -9.48 8.92
N ALA A 23 -45.60 -8.57 8.25
CA ALA A 23 -44.24 -8.75 7.80
C ALA A 23 -43.32 -8.92 9.01
N ALA A 24 -42.73 -10.11 9.17
CA ALA A 24 -41.68 -10.33 10.15
C ALA A 24 -40.40 -9.59 9.72
N PRO A 25 -39.64 -9.01 10.66
CA PRO A 25 -38.43 -8.28 10.34
C PRO A 25 -37.36 -9.27 9.86
N GLY A 26 -36.77 -8.96 8.71
CA GLY A 26 -35.66 -9.73 8.16
C GLY A 26 -34.51 -9.75 9.17
N PHE A 27 -34.03 -10.95 9.49
CA PHE A 27 -32.74 -11.12 10.14
C PHE A 27 -31.69 -10.58 9.17
N ALA A 28 -31.20 -9.36 9.45
CA ALA A 28 -30.01 -8.82 8.82
C ALA A 28 -28.82 -9.68 9.27
N SER A 29 -28.53 -10.72 8.49
CA SER A 29 -27.23 -11.37 8.54
C SER A 29 -26.22 -10.35 8.05
N ALA A 30 -25.53 -9.70 9.00
CA ALA A 30 -24.31 -8.95 8.72
C ALA A 30 -23.20 -9.96 8.37
N ALA A 31 -23.37 -10.68 7.27
CA ALA A 31 -22.28 -11.28 6.55
C ALA A 31 -21.53 -10.11 5.92
N SER A 32 -20.42 -9.73 6.57
CA SER A 32 -19.39 -8.83 6.06
C SER A 32 -19.28 -9.01 4.54
N ALA A 33 -19.56 -7.94 3.80
CA ALA A 33 -19.47 -7.95 2.35
C ALA A 33 -18.15 -8.60 1.94
N ALA A 34 -18.25 -9.76 1.30
CA ALA A 34 -17.13 -10.40 0.65
C ALA A 34 -16.59 -9.42 -0.40
N ASN A 35 -15.57 -8.66 -0.02
CA ASN A 35 -14.83 -7.80 -0.93
C ASN A 35 -13.90 -8.71 -1.72
N THR A 36 -14.43 -9.34 -2.77
CA THR A 36 -13.65 -10.14 -3.71
C THR A 36 -12.51 -9.28 -4.25
N SER A 37 -11.31 -9.80 -4.06
CA SER A 37 -10.12 -9.06 -3.67
C SER A 37 -9.46 -8.28 -4.81
N VAL A 38 -9.45 -6.95 -4.68
CA VAL A 38 -8.63 -6.03 -5.50
C VAL A 38 -7.15 -6.05 -5.04
N GLY A 39 -6.77 -6.99 -4.17
CA GLY A 39 -5.44 -7.12 -3.56
C GLY A 39 -5.35 -6.53 -2.15
N PRO A 40 -4.30 -6.87 -1.38
CA PRO A 40 -4.17 -6.49 0.04
C PRO A 40 -3.91 -5.00 0.27
N TRP A 41 -3.76 -4.21 -0.79
CA TRP A 41 -3.46 -2.77 -0.73
C TRP A 41 -4.57 -1.87 -1.28
N ALA A 42 -5.70 -2.45 -1.72
CA ALA A 42 -6.69 -1.72 -2.52
C ALA A 42 -7.76 -0.98 -1.71
N ASP A 43 -7.88 -1.25 -0.42
CA ASP A 43 -8.82 -0.57 0.45
C ASP A 43 -8.39 0.87 0.74
N ARG A 44 -9.40 1.70 0.99
CA ARG A 44 -9.18 3.07 1.42
C ARG A 44 -8.58 3.07 2.84
N PRO A 45 -7.60 3.95 3.10
CA PRO A 45 -7.10 4.21 4.45
C PRO A 45 -8.20 4.48 5.47
N ALA A 46 -8.18 3.77 6.59
CA ALA A 46 -9.14 3.97 7.69
C ALA A 46 -8.87 5.28 8.44
N THR A 47 -7.62 5.77 8.38
CA THR A 47 -7.18 7.00 9.02
C THR A 47 -6.80 8.05 7.99
N GLN A 48 -6.91 9.33 8.37
CA GLN A 48 -6.49 10.44 7.51
C GLN A 48 -4.97 10.56 7.36
N ARG A 49 -4.18 9.88 8.20
CA ARG A 49 -2.72 10.00 8.21
C ARG A 49 -2.06 8.63 8.31
N LEU A 50 -1.53 8.18 7.18
CA LEU A 50 -0.71 6.99 7.12
C LEU A 50 0.75 7.30 7.47
N ASN A 51 1.44 6.29 7.98
CA ASN A 51 2.88 6.29 8.20
C ASN A 51 3.57 5.52 7.08
N ARG A 52 4.82 5.88 6.79
CA ARG A 52 5.61 5.27 5.74
C ARG A 52 6.46 4.14 6.30
N TYR A 53 6.52 3.05 5.54
CA TYR A 53 7.28 1.86 5.87
C TYR A 53 8.08 1.37 4.66
N LEU A 54 9.27 0.87 4.92
CA LEU A 54 10.10 0.17 3.94
C LEU A 54 9.95 -1.33 4.16
N VAL A 55 9.54 -2.04 3.12
CA VAL A 55 9.47 -3.50 3.08
C VAL A 55 10.64 -3.99 2.24
N VAL A 56 11.44 -4.89 2.78
CA VAL A 56 12.50 -5.60 2.08
C VAL A 56 12.21 -7.09 2.20
N ALA A 57 11.95 -7.73 1.05
CA ALA A 57 11.60 -9.14 0.96
C ALA A 57 12.59 -9.84 0.05
N GLU A 58 13.33 -10.81 0.57
CA GLU A 58 14.19 -11.67 -0.24
C GLU A 58 13.35 -12.82 -0.83
N ASP A 59 13.63 -13.20 -2.08
CA ASP A 59 13.03 -14.42 -2.62
C ASP A 59 13.68 -15.64 -1.93
N TYR A 60 13.00 -16.80 -1.95
CA TYR A 60 13.65 -18.05 -1.57
C TYR A 60 14.88 -18.31 -2.43
N SER A 61 15.88 -18.98 -1.85
CA SER A 61 17.16 -19.27 -2.53
C SER A 61 17.18 -20.57 -3.35
N ASP A 62 16.06 -21.30 -3.37
CA ASP A 62 15.94 -22.53 -4.16
C ASP A 62 15.84 -22.24 -5.66
N SER A 63 16.18 -23.24 -6.48
CA SER A 63 16.18 -23.11 -7.95
C SER A 63 14.80 -22.82 -8.55
N GLY A 64 13.71 -23.11 -7.84
CA GLY A 64 12.34 -22.87 -8.29
C GLY A 64 11.82 -21.46 -7.99
N ALA A 65 12.50 -20.67 -7.16
CA ALA A 65 11.99 -19.38 -6.69
C ALA A 65 11.69 -18.40 -7.83
N ASN A 66 12.58 -18.30 -8.82
CA ASN A 66 12.38 -17.41 -9.96
C ASN A 66 11.20 -17.84 -10.84
N ALA A 67 10.98 -19.14 -11.02
CA ALA A 67 9.83 -19.65 -11.77
C ALA A 67 8.51 -19.33 -11.05
N ARG A 68 8.43 -19.58 -9.73
CA ARG A 68 7.26 -19.22 -8.91
C ARG A 68 6.98 -17.72 -8.97
N ARG A 69 8.04 -16.89 -8.94
CA ARG A 69 7.92 -15.43 -9.12
C ARG A 69 7.20 -15.10 -10.42
N PHE A 70 7.64 -15.65 -11.55
CA PHE A 70 7.05 -15.33 -12.85
C PHE A 70 5.61 -15.84 -12.98
N GLU A 71 5.29 -17.00 -12.42
CA GLU A 71 3.94 -17.57 -12.44
C GLU A 71 2.89 -16.66 -11.81
N VAL A 72 3.24 -15.98 -10.71
CA VAL A 72 2.30 -15.12 -9.97
C VAL A 72 2.54 -13.61 -10.15
N ARG A 73 3.57 -13.24 -10.95
CA ARG A 73 4.02 -11.84 -11.11
C ARG A 73 2.93 -10.91 -11.60
N GLU A 74 2.15 -11.32 -12.59
CA GLU A 74 1.11 -10.46 -13.15
C GLU A 74 0.05 -10.10 -12.09
N ARG A 75 -0.36 -11.08 -11.26
CA ARG A 75 -1.29 -10.83 -10.15
C ARG A 75 -0.68 -9.93 -9.08
N HIS A 76 0.58 -10.17 -8.70
CA HIS A 76 1.31 -9.29 -7.78
C HIS A 76 1.35 -7.84 -8.30
N LEU A 77 1.68 -7.64 -9.57
CA LEU A 77 1.75 -6.32 -10.18
C LEU A 77 0.38 -5.66 -10.28
N GLU A 78 -0.68 -6.39 -10.61
CA GLU A 78 -2.05 -5.88 -10.60
C GLU A 78 -2.46 -5.38 -9.20
N GLN A 79 -2.22 -6.18 -8.16
CA GLN A 79 -2.50 -5.79 -6.78
C GLN A 79 -1.65 -4.59 -6.34
N ALA A 80 -0.38 -4.52 -6.75
CA ALA A 80 0.48 -3.38 -6.49
C ALA A 80 0.00 -2.10 -7.19
N GLN A 81 -0.49 -2.20 -8.43
CA GLN A 81 -1.09 -1.07 -9.14
C GLN A 81 -2.36 -0.59 -8.44
N ASN A 82 -3.19 -1.51 -7.94
CA ASN A 82 -4.38 -1.17 -7.17
C ASN A 82 -4.00 -0.42 -5.89
N GLY A 83 -2.97 -0.89 -5.18
CA GLY A 83 -2.42 -0.21 -4.01
C GLY A 83 -1.81 1.15 -4.29
N LYS A 84 -1.16 1.31 -5.45
CA LYS A 84 -0.66 2.62 -5.93
C LYS A 84 -1.81 3.60 -6.15
N ARG A 85 -2.90 3.16 -6.79
CA ARG A 85 -4.12 3.97 -7.00
C ARG A 85 -4.83 4.32 -5.70
N ALA A 86 -4.84 3.41 -4.73
CA ALA A 86 -5.37 3.65 -3.38
C ALA A 86 -4.49 4.58 -2.53
N GLY A 87 -3.28 4.93 -3.00
CA GLY A 87 -2.31 5.73 -2.25
C GLY A 87 -1.64 4.98 -1.11
N ARG A 88 -1.63 3.64 -1.14
CA ARG A 88 -0.97 2.80 -0.14
C ARG A 88 0.42 2.31 -0.57
N ILE A 89 0.74 2.32 -1.85
CA ILE A 89 2.09 2.00 -2.35
C ILE A 89 2.67 3.24 -3.02
N GLU A 90 3.85 3.68 -2.61
CA GLU A 90 4.56 4.78 -3.25
C GLU A 90 5.57 4.30 -4.27
N LEU A 91 6.30 3.23 -3.93
CA LEU A 91 7.36 2.68 -4.77
C LEU A 91 7.40 1.16 -4.59
N GLY A 92 7.71 0.45 -5.68
CA GLY A 92 8.00 -0.98 -5.68
C GLY A 92 9.08 -1.29 -6.70
N GLY A 93 9.94 -2.27 -6.42
CA GLY A 93 11.01 -2.69 -7.32
C GLY A 93 11.56 -4.06 -6.97
N ALA A 94 12.24 -4.71 -7.93
CA ALA A 94 12.91 -5.98 -7.70
C ALA A 94 14.36 -5.76 -7.23
N LEU A 95 14.81 -6.58 -6.29
CA LEU A 95 16.23 -6.71 -5.94
C LEU A 95 16.89 -7.65 -6.95
N LEU A 96 18.07 -7.28 -7.44
CA LEU A 96 18.84 -8.08 -8.40
C LEU A 96 20.04 -8.73 -7.72
N LYS A 97 20.34 -9.99 -8.07
CA LYS A 97 21.51 -10.74 -7.59
C LYS A 97 22.81 -10.42 -8.36
N ARG A 98 22.71 -9.67 -9.46
CA ARG A 98 23.82 -9.23 -10.30
C ARG A 98 23.67 -7.74 -10.57
N ASP A 99 24.80 -7.06 -10.76
CA ASP A 99 24.84 -5.68 -11.23
C ASP A 99 24.41 -5.62 -12.71
N PHE A 100 23.84 -4.50 -13.14
CA PHE A 100 23.36 -4.30 -14.52
C PHE A 100 24.45 -4.50 -15.57
N LYS A 101 25.71 -4.18 -15.25
CA LYS A 101 26.85 -4.41 -16.16
C LYS A 101 27.11 -5.90 -16.46
N ASP A 102 26.65 -6.79 -15.57
CA ASP A 102 26.85 -8.24 -15.65
C ASP A 102 25.58 -8.97 -16.14
N ILE A 103 24.54 -8.23 -16.54
CA ILE A 103 23.28 -8.76 -17.05
C ILE A 103 23.28 -8.66 -18.57
N ASP A 104 23.06 -9.79 -19.23
CA ASP A 104 22.89 -9.85 -20.68
C ASP A 104 21.65 -9.05 -21.11
N GLN A 105 21.83 -8.20 -22.12
CA GLN A 105 20.79 -7.27 -22.56
C GLN A 105 19.61 -7.96 -23.26
N GLU A 106 19.85 -9.11 -23.92
CA GLU A 106 18.80 -9.91 -24.56
C GLU A 106 17.97 -10.67 -23.50
N LEU A 107 18.64 -11.17 -22.45
CA LEU A 107 17.98 -11.90 -21.36
C LEU A 107 17.23 -10.97 -20.39
N GLY A 108 17.76 -9.76 -20.18
CA GLY A 108 17.21 -8.77 -19.27
C GLY A 108 17.33 -9.14 -17.79
N PRO A 109 16.83 -8.28 -16.88
CA PRO A 109 17.03 -8.45 -15.43
C PRO A 109 16.16 -9.55 -14.80
N GLY A 110 15.23 -10.12 -15.56
CA GLY A 110 14.20 -11.02 -15.05
C GLY A 110 14.74 -12.26 -14.31
N PRO A 111 15.62 -13.06 -14.94
CA PRO A 111 16.28 -14.20 -14.29
C PRO A 111 17.22 -13.84 -13.14
N HIS A 112 17.52 -12.54 -12.98
CA HIS A 112 18.39 -12.01 -11.94
C HIS A 112 17.64 -11.42 -10.74
N MET A 113 16.30 -11.41 -10.77
CA MET A 113 15.49 -11.03 -9.61
C MET A 113 15.70 -12.02 -8.46
N ALA A 114 15.90 -11.49 -7.25
CA ALA A 114 16.16 -12.24 -6.01
C ALA A 114 15.43 -11.65 -4.79
N GLY A 115 14.45 -10.78 -5.02
CA GLY A 115 13.70 -10.13 -3.96
C GLY A 115 12.93 -8.93 -4.46
N SER A 116 12.29 -8.23 -3.53
CA SER A 116 11.54 -7.00 -3.75
C SER A 116 11.80 -5.99 -2.66
N VAL A 117 11.67 -4.71 -3.01
CA VAL A 117 11.58 -3.59 -2.08
C VAL A 117 10.32 -2.82 -2.37
N MET A 118 9.61 -2.41 -1.32
CA MET A 118 8.44 -1.56 -1.41
C MET A 118 8.50 -0.43 -0.39
N VAL A 119 8.09 0.77 -0.80
CA VAL A 119 7.76 1.86 0.12
C VAL A 119 6.25 1.98 0.16
N VAL A 120 5.68 1.70 1.34
CA VAL A 120 4.24 1.59 1.54
C VAL A 120 3.76 2.53 2.65
N LEU A 121 2.48 2.88 2.58
CA LEU A 121 1.78 3.68 3.56
C LEU A 121 0.76 2.79 4.28
N GLY A 122 0.85 2.76 5.62
CA GLY A 122 -0.03 1.95 6.47
C GLY A 122 -0.36 2.63 7.79
N GLU A 123 -1.34 2.10 8.49
CA GLU A 123 -1.82 2.62 9.76
C GLU A 123 -0.80 2.33 10.89
N SER A 124 -0.23 1.14 10.88
CA SER A 124 0.83 0.69 11.80
C SER A 124 1.76 -0.31 11.11
N ILE A 125 2.82 -0.76 11.80
CA ILE A 125 3.71 -1.79 11.26
C ILE A 125 3.00 -3.15 11.18
N GLU A 126 2.06 -3.42 12.09
CA GLU A 126 1.22 -4.61 12.12
C GLU A 126 0.28 -4.64 10.92
N ASP A 127 -0.39 -3.52 10.60
CA ASP A 127 -1.23 -3.40 9.40
C ASP A 127 -0.41 -3.68 8.12
N VAL A 128 0.78 -3.08 8.00
CA VAL A 128 1.68 -3.36 6.88
C VAL A 128 2.07 -4.84 6.82
N ARG A 129 2.40 -5.45 7.96
CA ARG A 129 2.76 -6.87 8.02
C ARG A 129 1.61 -7.76 7.57
N GLU A 130 0.40 -7.51 8.04
CA GLU A 130 -0.79 -8.28 7.63
C GLU A 130 -1.06 -8.21 6.14
N ARG A 131 -0.86 -7.03 5.53
CA ARG A 131 -1.03 -6.83 4.08
C ARG A 131 0.04 -7.54 3.28
N VAL A 132 1.30 -7.42 3.69
CA VAL A 132 2.43 -8.11 3.06
C VAL A 132 2.23 -9.63 3.11
N MET A 133 1.75 -10.18 4.23
CA MET A 133 1.48 -11.61 4.33
C MET A 133 0.38 -12.12 3.39
N LYS A 134 -0.51 -11.23 2.92
CA LYS A 134 -1.56 -11.54 1.95
C LYS A 134 -1.13 -11.33 0.50
N ASP A 135 0.11 -10.89 0.26
CA ASP A 135 0.64 -10.67 -1.09
C ASP A 135 0.82 -11.99 -1.84
N GLU A 136 0.57 -11.99 -3.16
CA GLU A 136 0.76 -13.14 -4.04
C GLU A 136 2.18 -13.71 -3.98
N TYR A 137 3.20 -12.88 -3.74
CA TYR A 137 4.58 -13.37 -3.57
C TYR A 137 4.81 -14.09 -2.23
N VAL A 138 4.02 -13.81 -1.20
CA VAL A 138 4.02 -14.65 0.01
C VAL A 138 3.21 -15.93 -0.24
N GLN A 139 1.99 -15.80 -0.76
CA GLN A 139 1.10 -16.93 -0.99
C GLN A 139 1.64 -17.94 -2.02
N GLY A 140 2.37 -17.45 -3.02
CA GLY A 140 3.06 -18.24 -4.03
C GLY A 140 4.44 -18.76 -3.61
N ASN A 141 4.82 -18.64 -2.34
CA ASN A 141 6.14 -19.05 -1.81
C ASN A 141 7.30 -18.45 -2.60
N VAL A 142 7.19 -17.19 -3.03
CA VAL A 142 8.24 -16.46 -3.72
C VAL A 142 9.15 -15.81 -2.70
N TRP A 143 8.58 -15.04 -1.78
CA TRP A 143 9.30 -14.39 -0.69
C TRP A 143 9.56 -15.32 0.48
N ASP A 144 10.80 -15.31 0.98
CA ASP A 144 11.19 -15.98 2.21
C ASP A 144 10.71 -15.15 3.42
N VAL A 145 9.62 -15.61 4.03
CA VAL A 145 8.97 -14.94 5.16
C VAL A 145 9.90 -14.79 6.36
N GLU A 146 10.88 -15.69 6.53
CA GLU A 146 11.84 -15.62 7.64
C GLU A 146 12.82 -14.45 7.47
N LYS A 147 13.08 -14.05 6.22
CA LYS A 147 13.97 -12.94 5.88
C LYS A 147 13.25 -11.61 5.64
N LEU A 148 11.92 -11.61 5.68
CA LEU A 148 11.11 -10.42 5.48
C LEU A 148 11.40 -9.37 6.57
N LYS A 149 11.80 -8.17 6.15
CA LYS A 149 12.09 -7.04 7.03
C LYS A 149 11.17 -5.87 6.71
N ILE A 150 10.56 -5.31 7.75
CA ILE A 150 9.69 -4.13 7.65
C ILE A 150 10.23 -3.07 8.62
N PHE A 151 10.50 -1.88 8.11
CA PHE A 151 11.05 -0.78 8.90
C PHE A 151 10.11 0.44 8.84
N PRO A 152 9.84 1.12 9.97
CA PRO A 152 9.34 2.49 9.92
C PRO A 152 10.33 3.35 9.14
N PHE A 153 9.88 4.01 8.08
CA PHE A 153 10.76 4.67 7.13
C PHE A 153 10.48 6.17 7.07
N LEU A 154 11.52 6.95 7.31
CA LEU A 154 11.50 8.39 7.19
C LEU A 154 12.25 8.80 5.91
N GLN A 155 11.49 9.03 4.85
CA GLN A 155 12.02 9.43 3.54
C GLN A 155 12.55 10.86 3.57
N ALA A 156 13.80 11.12 3.18
CA ALA A 156 14.39 12.46 3.12
C ALA A 156 13.55 13.49 2.31
N PRO A 157 13.53 14.78 2.70
CA PRO A 157 12.79 15.83 2.01
C PRO A 157 13.63 16.37 0.82
N LEU A 158 13.85 15.53 -0.19
CA LEU A 158 14.60 15.93 -1.39
C LEU A 158 13.68 16.65 -2.36
N VAL A 159 14.09 17.83 -2.82
CA VAL A 159 13.36 18.57 -3.85
C VAL A 159 13.53 17.86 -5.20
N SER A 160 12.48 17.81 -6.00
CA SER A 160 12.60 17.28 -7.36
C SER A 160 13.36 18.29 -8.21
N ALA A 161 14.21 17.82 -9.13
CA ALA A 161 14.92 18.70 -10.06
C ALA A 161 13.97 19.57 -10.91
N ALA A 162 12.71 19.14 -11.07
CA ALA A 162 11.66 19.92 -11.71
C ALA A 162 11.14 21.05 -10.80
N ALA A 163 10.92 20.78 -9.52
CA ALA A 163 10.50 21.79 -8.54
C ALA A 163 11.60 22.84 -8.26
N ASP A 164 12.88 22.46 -8.32
CA ASP A 164 14.00 23.40 -8.24
C ASP A 164 14.03 24.35 -9.45
N ALA A 165 13.69 23.87 -10.64
CA ALA A 165 13.62 24.69 -11.85
C ALA A 165 12.46 25.70 -11.81
N GLU A 166 11.30 25.30 -11.30
CA GLU A 166 10.14 26.21 -11.14
C GLU A 166 10.39 27.27 -10.05
N ALA A 167 11.01 26.89 -8.92
CA ALA A 167 11.42 27.84 -7.88
C ALA A 167 12.50 28.84 -8.36
N ALA A 168 13.37 28.42 -9.28
CA ALA A 168 14.36 29.31 -9.91
C ALA A 168 13.72 30.31 -10.88
N VAL A 169 12.60 29.96 -11.52
CA VAL A 169 11.83 30.86 -12.39
C VAL A 169 11.03 31.87 -11.57
N GLU A 170 10.48 31.45 -10.42
CA GLU A 170 9.67 32.31 -9.55
C GLU A 170 10.50 33.29 -8.69
N SER A 171 11.79 32.99 -8.48
CA SER A 171 12.72 33.82 -7.68
C SER A 171 13.50 34.87 -8.47
N GLY A 172 13.11 35.15 -9.72
CA GLY A 172 13.73 36.14 -10.63
C GLY A 172 13.73 37.60 -10.18
N ALA A 173 13.51 37.92 -8.90
CA ALA A 173 13.62 39.28 -8.37
C ALA A 173 14.45 39.43 -7.08
N GLU A 174 14.71 38.41 -6.25
CA GLU A 174 15.39 38.62 -4.96
C GLU A 174 16.13 37.36 -4.44
N ALA A 175 17.29 37.01 -5.03
CA ALA A 175 18.07 35.86 -4.56
C ALA A 175 19.55 36.20 -4.31
N ASN A 176 19.83 37.35 -3.70
CA ASN A 176 21.15 37.67 -3.16
C ASN A 176 21.06 38.02 -1.66
N ALA A 177 20.52 37.10 -0.83
CA ALA A 177 20.55 37.26 0.63
C ALA A 177 20.28 36.01 1.50
N ARG A 178 20.02 34.80 0.96
CA ARG A 178 19.70 33.62 1.81
C ARG A 178 20.41 32.33 1.40
N VAL A 179 21.66 32.45 0.95
CA VAL A 179 22.57 31.31 0.93
C VAL A 179 23.06 31.07 2.36
N GLY A 180 22.75 29.90 2.94
CA GLY A 180 23.46 29.38 4.11
C GLY A 180 22.73 29.42 5.46
N GLN A 181 21.55 28.80 5.55
CA GLN A 181 21.10 28.20 6.82
C GLN A 181 20.84 26.70 6.63
N ASP A 182 21.81 26.01 6.04
CA ASP A 182 21.79 24.55 5.97
C ASP A 182 22.03 23.99 7.37
N SER A 183 21.02 23.25 7.82
CA SER A 183 20.75 22.89 9.21
C SER A 183 21.48 21.62 9.65
N ASN A 184 22.76 21.51 9.33
CA ASN A 184 23.65 20.55 9.97
C ASN A 184 24.61 21.30 10.90
N ALA A 185 24.35 21.21 12.21
CA ALA A 185 25.28 21.70 13.21
C ALA A 185 26.66 21.10 12.94
N THR A 186 27.68 21.95 12.81
CA THR A 186 29.05 21.45 12.62
C THR A 186 29.44 20.58 13.82
N LEU A 187 30.35 19.65 13.61
CA LEU A 187 30.79 18.75 14.68
C LEU A 187 31.43 19.53 15.86
N GLY A 188 31.95 20.74 15.60
CA GLY A 188 32.35 21.70 16.62
C GLY A 188 31.18 22.30 17.39
N GLN A 189 30.10 22.68 16.69
CA GLN A 189 28.87 23.19 17.30
C GLN A 189 28.20 22.15 18.22
N LEU A 190 28.15 20.88 17.78
CA LEU A 190 27.60 19.78 18.58
C LEU A 190 28.43 19.53 19.85
N ARG A 191 29.76 19.64 19.77
CA ARG A 191 30.65 19.53 20.95
C ARG A 191 30.48 20.71 21.91
N GLN A 192 30.29 21.92 21.39
CA GLN A 192 30.02 23.11 22.21
C GLN A 192 28.66 23.03 22.90
N ASP A 193 27.62 22.59 22.20
CA ASP A 193 26.29 22.41 22.78
C ASP A 193 26.30 21.31 23.87
N LEU A 194 27.01 20.20 23.63
CA LEU A 194 27.20 19.15 24.63
C LEU A 194 27.97 19.65 25.86
N ALA A 195 29.05 20.42 25.67
CA ALA A 195 29.82 21.03 26.75
C ALA A 195 29.01 22.08 27.53
N ALA A 196 28.06 22.74 26.87
CA ALA A 196 27.13 23.69 27.46
C ALA A 196 25.89 23.02 28.10
N GLY A 197 25.84 21.68 28.17
CA GLY A 197 24.72 20.94 28.74
C GLY A 197 23.43 20.98 27.90
N LYS A 198 23.48 21.51 26.68
CA LYS A 198 22.38 21.48 25.72
C LYS A 198 22.40 20.12 25.03
N GLY A 199 21.53 19.22 25.47
CA GLY A 199 21.31 17.95 24.77
C GLY A 199 20.93 18.17 23.30
N PRO A 200 21.07 17.15 22.43
CA PRO A 200 20.68 17.27 21.03
C PRO A 200 19.24 17.80 20.94
N LYS A 201 19.03 18.85 20.13
CA LYS A 201 17.69 19.41 19.92
C LYS A 201 16.78 18.30 19.43
N MET A 202 15.90 17.80 20.30
CA MET A 202 14.96 16.76 19.94
C MET A 202 13.99 17.31 18.89
N VAL A 203 14.08 16.79 17.67
CA VAL A 203 13.07 17.06 16.64
C VAL A 203 11.85 16.22 16.99
N THR A 204 10.75 16.87 17.35
CA THR A 204 9.50 16.17 17.64
C THR A 204 8.97 15.49 16.38
N LEU A 205 8.25 14.38 16.54
CA LEU A 205 7.61 13.68 15.41
C LEU A 205 6.71 14.62 14.58
N GLY A 206 6.06 15.59 15.23
CA GLY A 206 5.26 16.61 14.56
C GLY A 206 6.08 17.60 13.74
N ALA A 207 7.23 18.06 14.25
CA ALA A 207 8.14 18.92 13.50
C ALA A 207 8.75 18.18 12.30
N LEU A 208 9.17 16.92 12.52
CA LEU A 208 9.71 16.06 11.47
C LEU A 208 8.73 15.89 10.32
N ARG A 209 7.48 15.52 10.63
CA ARG A 209 6.40 15.34 9.64
C ARG A 209 6.12 16.61 8.82
N ARG A 210 6.18 17.81 9.42
CA ARG A 210 5.96 19.08 8.69
C ARG A 210 7.05 19.33 7.65
N MET A 211 8.31 19.07 7.99
CA MET A 211 9.43 19.24 7.04
C MET A 211 9.22 18.36 5.80
N HIS A 212 8.81 17.09 6.00
CA HIS A 212 8.53 16.18 4.88
C HIS A 212 7.25 16.49 4.10
N GLN A 213 6.22 17.05 4.73
CA GLN A 213 4.98 17.42 4.03
C GLN A 213 5.14 18.63 3.11
N SER A 214 6.05 19.55 3.42
CA SER A 214 6.26 20.77 2.62
C SER A 214 6.80 20.47 1.21
N VAL A 215 7.64 19.44 1.08
CA VAL A 215 8.24 19.04 -0.20
C VAL A 215 7.23 18.37 -1.14
N TYR A 216 6.19 17.71 -0.59
CA TYR A 216 5.23 16.93 -1.37
C TYR A 216 3.95 17.68 -1.78
N ARG A 217 3.79 18.94 -1.35
CA ARG A 217 2.64 19.77 -1.74
C ARG A 217 2.84 20.56 -3.03
N SER A 218 4.05 20.58 -3.58
CA SER A 218 4.39 21.37 -4.76
C SER A 218 4.00 20.70 -6.09
N ASP A 219 3.62 19.42 -6.09
CA ASP A 219 3.29 18.64 -7.29
C ASP A 219 1.77 18.41 -7.49
N LYS A 220 0.91 19.38 -7.15
CA LYS A 220 -0.53 19.32 -7.45
C LYS A 220 -1.08 20.57 -8.10
#